data_AF-A0A067BN49-F1
#
_entry.id   AF-A0A067BN49-F1
#
_cell.length_a   1.000
_cell.length_b   1.000
_cell.length_c   1.000
_cell.angle_alpha   90.00
_cell.angle_beta   90.00
_cell.angle_gamma   90.00
#
_symmetry.space_group_name_H-M   'P 1'
#
loop_
_entity.id
_entity.type
_entity.pdbx_description
1 polymer ?
#
loop_
_entity_poly.entity_id
_entity_poly.type
_entity_poly.pdbx_seq_one_letter_code
_entity_poly.pdbx_strand_id
1 'polypeptide(L)'
;VHYVSCSATGGSFTLSFRDQTSPLIPWNANAQTVEEALNAITSGVTVTLHGGSAVACSANGNVGGILGITYLRDYGALPCILTDNSLLTHAGNGNGLPGTGATMGGLTSVVGTKENALCSNHGTCDYTTGACKCDAFFASSDGLGGPGTRGDCSYRKPF
;
A
#
# COMPACT_ATOMS: atom_id res chain seq x y z
N VAL A 1 -1.44 -5.87 4.34
CA VAL A 1 -0.24 -5.08 3.94
C VAL A 1 0.39 -5.80 2.77
N HIS A 2 0.73 -5.10 1.70
CA HIS A 2 1.49 -5.64 0.58
C HIS A 2 2.95 -5.27 0.74
N TYR A 3 3.86 -6.18 0.38
CA TYR A 3 5.28 -5.88 0.37
C TYR A 3 5.76 -5.86 -1.08
N VAL A 4 6.65 -4.95 -1.44
CA VAL A 4 7.29 -4.90 -2.75
C VAL A 4 8.78 -4.86 -2.52
N SER A 5 9.54 -5.79 -3.09
CA SER A 5 11.00 -5.73 -3.09
C SER A 5 11.49 -5.12 -4.39
N CYS A 6 12.39 -4.14 -4.32
CA CYS A 6 13.00 -3.50 -5.49
C CYS A 6 14.54 -3.52 -5.41
N SER A 7 15.18 -4.13 -6.40
CA SER A 7 16.63 -3.98 -6.62
C SER A 7 16.89 -3.29 -7.95
N ALA A 8 17.36 -2.05 -7.88
CA ALA A 8 17.73 -1.23 -9.04
C ALA A 8 18.71 -0.14 -8.61
N THR A 9 19.47 0.39 -9.56
CA THR A 9 20.42 1.50 -9.38
C THR A 9 20.06 2.71 -10.24
N GLY A 10 18.98 2.63 -11.02
CA GLY A 10 18.60 3.61 -12.01
C GLY A 10 17.20 3.39 -12.55
N GLY A 11 16.67 4.41 -13.24
CA GLY A 11 15.39 4.34 -13.93
C GLY A 11 14.16 4.63 -13.06
N SER A 12 13.01 4.15 -13.52
CA SER A 12 11.72 4.34 -12.86
C SER A 12 10.89 3.07 -12.93
N PHE A 13 9.85 2.99 -12.10
CA PHE A 13 8.90 1.90 -12.07
C PHE A 13 7.48 2.43 -11.90
N THR A 14 6.47 1.59 -12.15
CA THR A 14 5.09 1.88 -11.80
C THR A 14 4.49 0.77 -10.96
N LEU A 15 3.48 1.12 -10.18
CA LEU A 15 2.67 0.19 -9.39
C LEU A 15 1.25 0.24 -9.91
N SER A 16 0.65 -0.90 -10.18
CA SER A 16 -0.74 -1.00 -10.60
C SER A 16 -1.60 -1.72 -9.55
N PHE A 17 -2.75 -1.12 -9.25
CA PHE A 17 -3.71 -1.63 -8.28
C PHE A 17 -5.13 -1.41 -8.82
N ARG A 18 -5.96 -2.47 -8.86
CA ARG A 18 -7.33 -2.43 -9.42
C ARG A 18 -7.40 -1.79 -10.81
N ASP A 19 -6.53 -2.23 -11.72
CA ASP A 19 -6.43 -1.73 -13.10
C ASP A 19 -6.10 -0.24 -13.25
N GLN A 20 -5.64 0.41 -12.18
CA GLN A 20 -5.10 1.77 -12.21
C GLN A 20 -3.58 1.71 -12.03
N THR A 21 -2.84 2.44 -12.87
CA THR A 21 -1.37 2.48 -12.85
C THR A 21 -0.89 3.81 -12.31
N SER A 22 0.02 3.76 -11.33
CA SER A 22 0.59 4.96 -10.71
C SER A 22 1.36 5.79 -11.74
N PRO A 23 1.60 7.08 -11.45
CA PRO A 23 2.65 7.83 -12.13
C PRO A 23 4.01 7.13 -12.01
N LEU A 24 4.95 7.51 -12.87
CA LEU A 24 6.33 7.00 -12.82
C LEU A 24 6.99 7.35 -11.48
N ILE A 25 7.44 6.32 -10.78
CA ILE A 25 8.14 6.43 -9.50
C ILE A 25 9.64 6.25 -9.77
N PRO A 26 10.50 7.23 -9.42
CA PRO A 26 11.93 7.06 -9.59
C PRO A 26 12.47 5.96 -8.68
N TRP A 27 13.49 5.22 -9.13
CA TRP A 27 14.09 4.12 -8.35
C TRP A 27 14.53 4.55 -6.95
N ASN A 28 15.00 5.79 -6.79
CA ASN A 28 15.45 6.37 -5.54
C ASN A 28 14.35 7.15 -4.78
N ALA A 29 13.07 6.95 -5.12
CA ALA A 29 11.95 7.59 -4.42
C ALA A 29 11.97 7.28 -2.92
N ASN A 30 11.71 8.29 -2.08
CA ASN A 30 11.48 8.07 -0.66
C ASN A 30 10.05 7.53 -0.40
N ALA A 31 9.75 7.15 0.84
CA ALA A 31 8.44 6.61 1.22
C ALA A 31 7.28 7.55 0.84
N GLN A 32 7.42 8.85 1.09
CA GLN A 32 6.39 9.84 0.80
C GLN A 32 6.10 9.96 -0.70
N THR A 33 7.13 9.98 -1.55
CA THR A 33 6.95 10.02 -3.01
C THR A 33 6.22 8.79 -3.52
N VAL A 34 6.51 7.61 -2.98
CA VAL A 34 5.78 6.38 -3.34
C VAL A 34 4.33 6.45 -2.84
N GLU A 35 4.12 6.96 -1.64
CA GLU A 35 2.78 7.15 -1.05
C GLU A 35 1.93 8.11 -1.88
N GLU A 36 2.48 9.24 -2.32
CA GLU A 36 1.80 10.19 -3.21
C GLU A 36 1.43 9.55 -4.56
N ALA A 37 2.35 8.77 -5.15
CA ALA A 37 2.10 8.08 -6.42
C ALA A 37 1.01 7.01 -6.29
N LEU A 38 0.95 6.28 -5.17
CA LEU A 38 -0.12 5.33 -4.89
C LEU A 38 -1.44 6.03 -4.55
N ASN A 39 -1.41 7.15 -3.81
CA ASN A 39 -2.60 7.95 -3.51
C ASN A 39 -3.21 8.61 -4.78
N ALA A 40 -2.51 8.60 -5.91
CA ALA A 40 -3.07 9.02 -7.21
C ALA A 40 -3.99 7.95 -7.84
N ILE A 41 -3.85 6.68 -7.45
CA ILE A 41 -4.63 5.55 -8.02
C ILE A 41 -5.51 4.82 -7.00
N THR A 42 -5.26 5.04 -5.72
CA THR A 42 -6.08 4.55 -4.61
C THR A 42 -6.13 5.63 -3.52
N SER A 43 -6.90 5.45 -2.44
CA SER A 43 -6.99 6.43 -1.36
C SER A 43 -6.74 5.78 0.00
N GLY A 44 -5.97 6.46 0.85
CA GLY A 44 -5.69 5.99 2.19
C GLY A 44 -4.71 4.82 2.17
N VAL A 45 -3.55 5.02 1.54
CA VAL A 45 -2.39 4.15 1.68
C VAL A 45 -1.34 4.80 2.55
N THR A 46 -0.56 3.99 3.25
CA THR A 46 0.67 4.41 3.94
C THR A 46 1.80 3.55 3.47
N VAL A 47 2.94 4.17 3.13
CA VAL A 47 4.13 3.46 2.66
C VAL A 47 5.24 3.51 3.70
N THR A 48 5.81 2.35 4.03
CA THR A 48 6.96 2.23 4.91
C THR A 48 8.12 1.57 4.18
N LEU A 49 9.33 2.09 4.34
CA LEU A 49 10.54 1.44 3.83
C LEU A 49 11.13 0.54 4.92
N HIS A 50 11.43 -0.71 4.58
CA HIS A 50 12.03 -1.70 5.47
C HIS A 50 13.47 -2.03 5.05
N GLY A 51 14.19 -2.73 5.93
CA GLY A 51 15.58 -3.14 5.67
C GLY A 51 16.60 -2.01 5.78
N GLY A 52 16.25 -0.90 6.44
CA GLY A 52 17.14 0.27 6.61
C GLY A 52 17.34 1.09 5.34
N SER A 53 16.58 0.83 4.27
CA SER A 53 16.64 1.61 3.04
C SER A 53 15.95 2.96 3.20
N ALA A 54 16.60 4.03 2.74
CA ALA A 54 16.00 5.37 2.67
C ALA A 54 15.22 5.59 1.36
N VAL A 55 15.31 4.64 0.42
CA VAL A 55 14.76 4.75 -0.93
C VAL A 55 14.03 3.46 -1.35
N ALA A 56 13.17 3.58 -2.37
CA ALA A 56 12.33 2.51 -2.89
C ALA A 56 13.15 1.31 -3.41
N CYS A 57 14.21 1.58 -4.18
CA CYS A 57 15.08 0.56 -4.75
C CYS A 57 16.51 0.71 -4.22
N SER A 58 17.15 -0.42 -3.90
CA SER A 58 18.52 -0.44 -3.39
C SER A 58 19.41 -1.35 -4.24
N ALA A 59 20.68 -0.94 -4.39
CA ALA A 59 21.70 -1.64 -5.14
C ALA A 59 22.24 -2.90 -4.44
N ASN A 60 22.02 -3.04 -3.13
CA ASN A 60 22.63 -4.11 -2.34
C ASN A 60 21.83 -5.42 -2.43
N GLY A 61 22.56 -6.51 -2.67
CA GLY A 61 22.02 -7.84 -2.98
C GLY A 61 21.09 -8.46 -1.93
N ASN A 62 20.21 -9.32 -2.44
CA ASN A 62 19.27 -10.26 -1.80
C ASN A 62 18.07 -9.67 -1.04
N VAL A 63 18.12 -8.44 -0.58
CA VAL A 63 16.92 -7.71 -0.16
C VAL A 63 17.07 -6.26 -0.62
N GLY A 64 16.74 -6.03 -1.89
CA GLY A 64 16.54 -4.67 -2.40
C GLY A 64 15.52 -3.91 -1.52
N GLY A 65 15.41 -2.60 -1.71
CA GLY A 65 14.49 -1.77 -0.91
C GLY A 65 13.12 -2.42 -0.80
N ILE A 66 12.66 -2.64 0.44
CA ILE A 66 11.37 -3.29 0.70
C ILE A 66 10.37 -2.20 1.03
N LEU A 67 9.35 -2.06 0.20
CA LEU A 67 8.22 -1.17 0.42
C LEU A 67 7.08 -1.94 1.08
N GLY A 68 6.67 -1.53 2.27
CA GLY A 68 5.46 -1.98 2.95
C GLY A 68 4.31 -1.02 2.63
N ILE A 69 3.33 -1.48 1.87
CA ILE A 69 2.15 -0.71 1.48
C ILE A 69 0.97 -1.16 2.33
N THR A 70 0.51 -0.27 3.20
CA THR A 70 -0.61 -0.50 4.10
C THR A 70 -1.84 0.23 3.58
N TYR A 71 -2.91 -0.50 3.32
CA TYR A 71 -4.19 0.05 2.92
C TYR A 71 -5.02 0.33 4.18
N LEU A 72 -5.31 1.61 4.42
CA LEU A 72 -6.09 2.08 5.58
C LEU A 72 -7.58 2.00 5.31
N ARG A 73 -8.01 2.14 4.06
CA ARG A 73 -9.43 2.20 3.66
C ARG A 73 -9.95 0.90 3.03
N ASP A 74 -9.08 0.18 2.34
CA ASP A 74 -9.43 -1.05 1.63
C ASP A 74 -9.05 -2.29 2.46
N TYR A 75 -10.06 -3.06 2.86
CA TYR A 75 -9.91 -4.29 3.63
C TYR A 75 -10.44 -5.50 2.87
N GLY A 76 -10.05 -6.70 3.31
CA GLY A 76 -10.40 -7.96 2.66
C GLY A 76 -9.34 -8.46 1.67
N ALA A 77 -9.77 -9.30 0.72
CA ALA A 77 -8.93 -9.86 -0.32
C ALA A 77 -8.57 -8.78 -1.36
N LEU A 78 -7.55 -7.98 -1.04
CA LEU A 78 -6.98 -6.99 -1.96
C LEU A 78 -6.38 -7.72 -3.18
N PRO A 79 -6.65 -7.26 -4.42
CA PRO A 79 -5.99 -7.82 -5.59
C PRO A 79 -4.47 -7.65 -5.48
N CYS A 80 -3.72 -8.55 -6.11
CA CYS A 80 -2.28 -8.43 -6.18
C CYS A 80 -1.88 -7.08 -6.80
N ILE A 81 -0.89 -6.42 -6.17
CA ILE A 81 -0.25 -5.26 -6.77
C ILE A 81 0.64 -5.75 -7.91
N LEU A 82 0.51 -5.15 -9.09
CA LEU A 82 1.35 -5.45 -10.24
C LEU A 82 2.47 -4.41 -10.29
N THR A 83 3.70 -4.88 -10.46
CA THR A 83 4.89 -4.02 -10.54
C THR A 83 5.41 -4.03 -11.98
N ASP A 84 5.61 -2.85 -12.56
CA ASP A 84 6.29 -2.72 -13.85
C ASP A 84 7.71 -2.20 -13.62
N ASN A 85 8.70 -3.01 -13.99
CA ASN A 85 10.13 -2.71 -13.90
C ASN A 85 10.79 -2.52 -15.27
N SER A 86 10.01 -2.36 -16.34
CA SER A 86 10.53 -2.26 -17.70
C SER A 86 11.50 -1.09 -17.89
N LEU A 87 11.36 -0.05 -17.07
CA LEU A 87 12.20 1.15 -17.07
C LEU A 87 13.29 1.17 -15.99
N LEU A 88 13.40 0.13 -15.16
CA LEU A 88 14.45 0.03 -14.16
C LEU A 88 15.76 -0.48 -14.77
N THR A 89 16.88 0.01 -14.25
CA THR A 89 18.21 -0.47 -14.63
C THR A 89 19.01 -0.85 -13.40
N HIS A 90 19.91 -1.82 -13.57
CA HIS A 90 20.83 -2.24 -12.51
C HIS A 90 22.27 -2.30 -13.04
N ALA A 91 23.14 -1.46 -12.50
CA ALA A 91 24.50 -1.27 -13.01
C ALA A 91 25.47 -2.43 -12.71
N GLY A 92 25.22 -3.22 -11.66
CA GLY A 92 26.04 -4.39 -11.26
C GLY A 92 25.56 -5.76 -11.77
N ASN A 93 24.30 -5.88 -12.18
CA ASN A 93 23.63 -7.16 -12.50
C ASN A 93 22.93 -7.13 -13.87
N GLY A 94 22.90 -5.98 -14.55
CA GLY A 94 22.33 -5.78 -15.87
C GLY A 94 23.39 -5.32 -16.88
N ASN A 95 22.99 -5.21 -18.14
CA ASN A 95 23.85 -4.67 -19.21
C ASN A 95 23.70 -3.15 -19.37
N GLY A 96 23.09 -2.48 -18.37
CA GLY A 96 22.80 -1.05 -18.40
C GLY A 96 21.54 -0.67 -19.20
N LEU A 97 20.84 -1.62 -19.83
CA LEU A 97 19.57 -1.34 -20.52
C LEU A 97 18.35 -1.44 -19.58
N PRO A 98 17.27 -0.68 -19.87
CA PRO A 98 15.98 -0.80 -19.18
C PRO A 98 15.46 -2.25 -19.14
N GLY A 99 14.98 -2.68 -17.98
CA GLY A 99 14.44 -4.03 -17.76
C GLY A 99 15.50 -5.12 -17.55
N THR A 100 16.78 -4.77 -17.46
CA THR A 100 17.87 -5.76 -17.28
C THR A 100 18.51 -5.67 -15.90
N GLY A 101 18.67 -6.82 -15.24
CA GLY A 101 19.32 -6.94 -13.93
C GLY A 101 18.54 -6.35 -12.75
N ALA A 102 17.54 -5.51 -13.00
CA ALA A 102 16.66 -4.97 -11.98
C ALA A 102 15.50 -5.93 -11.67
N THR A 103 15.28 -6.21 -10.38
CA THR A 103 14.19 -7.09 -9.94
C THR A 103 13.17 -6.32 -9.15
N MET A 104 11.90 -6.52 -9.48
CA MET A 104 10.75 -6.01 -8.73
C MET A 104 9.77 -7.14 -8.52
N GLY A 105 9.40 -7.38 -7.26
CA GLY A 105 8.45 -8.42 -6.92
C GLY A 105 7.44 -7.93 -5.89
N GLY A 106 6.16 -8.03 -6.22
CA GLY A 106 5.08 -7.93 -5.24
C GLY A 106 5.07 -9.16 -4.35
N LEU A 107 5.61 -9.04 -3.14
CA LEU A 107 5.48 -10.02 -2.09
C LEU A 107 4.05 -9.97 -1.51
N THR A 108 3.55 -11.16 -1.18
CA THR A 108 2.18 -11.45 -0.79
C THR A 108 1.57 -10.44 0.17
N SER A 109 0.33 -10.05 -0.13
CA SER A 109 -0.55 -9.39 0.83
C SER A 109 -0.74 -10.29 2.04
N VAL A 110 -0.34 -9.85 3.23
CA VAL A 110 -0.88 -10.49 4.43
C VAL A 110 -2.37 -10.19 4.43
N VAL A 111 -3.18 -11.24 4.27
CA VAL A 111 -4.65 -11.16 4.38
C VAL A 111 -4.94 -10.46 5.70
N GLY A 112 -5.54 -9.28 5.62
CA GLY A 112 -5.92 -8.55 6.81
C GLY A 112 -6.95 -9.37 7.58
N THR A 113 -6.74 -9.53 8.89
CA THR A 113 -7.71 -10.17 9.79
C THR A 113 -8.89 -9.26 10.14
N LYS A 114 -8.91 -8.02 9.62
CA LYS A 114 -10.00 -7.06 9.82
C LYS A 114 -11.21 -7.48 9.02
N GLU A 115 -12.38 -7.55 9.66
CA GLU A 115 -13.60 -7.99 9.00
C GLU A 115 -14.04 -7.02 7.89
N ASN A 116 -14.30 -7.55 6.69
CA ASN A 116 -15.00 -6.82 5.63
C ASN A 116 -16.51 -6.97 5.84
N ALA A 117 -17.00 -6.54 7.01
CA ALA A 117 -18.42 -6.53 7.33
C ALA A 117 -18.99 -5.12 7.13
N LEU A 118 -20.20 -5.04 6.57
CA LEU A 118 -20.91 -3.77 6.46
C LEU A 118 -21.06 -3.17 7.86
N CYS A 119 -20.51 -1.97 8.06
CA CYS A 119 -20.47 -1.30 9.37
C CYS A 119 -19.82 -2.13 10.48
N SER A 120 -18.87 -3.00 10.13
CA SER A 120 -18.18 -3.91 11.05
C SER A 120 -19.13 -4.78 11.88
N ASN A 121 -20.35 -5.05 11.37
CA ASN A 121 -21.47 -5.68 12.12
C ASN A 121 -21.82 -4.99 13.44
N HIS A 122 -21.45 -3.72 13.57
CA HIS A 122 -21.64 -2.88 14.76
C HIS A 122 -22.38 -1.58 14.43
N GLY A 123 -23.16 -1.61 13.35
CA GLY A 123 -23.99 -0.50 12.94
C GLY A 123 -24.84 -0.84 11.72
N THR A 124 -25.70 0.12 11.35
CA THR A 124 -26.54 0.05 10.15
C THR A 124 -26.03 1.04 9.10
N CYS A 125 -25.92 0.61 7.84
CA CYS A 125 -25.48 1.48 6.75
C CYS A 125 -26.59 2.47 6.37
N ASP A 126 -26.30 3.76 6.43
CA ASP A 126 -27.14 4.80 5.86
C ASP A 126 -26.71 5.04 4.41
N TYR A 127 -27.39 4.39 3.47
CA TYR A 127 -27.08 4.45 2.05
C TYR A 127 -27.23 5.85 1.42
N THR A 128 -27.95 6.75 2.10
CA THR A 128 -28.14 8.13 1.67
C THR A 128 -26.90 8.98 1.91
N THR A 129 -26.17 8.69 3.00
CA THR A 129 -24.97 9.44 3.42
C THR A 129 -23.67 8.67 3.18
N GLY A 130 -23.76 7.37 2.90
CA GLY A 130 -22.59 6.49 2.73
C GLY A 130 -21.86 6.18 4.03
N ALA A 131 -22.46 6.50 5.19
CA ALA A 131 -21.86 6.32 6.51
C ALA A 131 -22.63 5.29 7.35
N CYS A 132 -21.93 4.61 8.25
CA CYS A 132 -22.57 3.71 9.20
C CYS A 132 -23.07 4.46 10.44
N LYS A 133 -24.33 4.21 10.78
CA LYS A 133 -24.87 4.53 12.10
C LYS A 133 -24.48 3.45 13.09
N CYS A 134 -23.61 3.79 14.02
CA CYS A 134 -23.04 2.83 14.96
C CYS A 134 -24.02 2.48 16.10
N ASP A 135 -24.00 1.21 16.48
CA ASP A 135 -24.76 0.70 17.62
C ASP A 135 -24.22 1.29 18.94
N ALA A 136 -25.00 1.07 20.01
CA ALA A 136 -24.55 1.41 21.36
C ALA A 136 -23.17 0.78 21.64
N PHE A 137 -22.30 1.54 22.29
CA PHE A 137 -20.90 1.18 22.57
C PHE A 137 -19.94 1.13 21.37
N PHE A 138 -20.40 1.48 20.17
CA PHE A 138 -19.53 1.58 18.99
C PHE A 138 -19.49 3.01 18.45
N ALA A 139 -18.37 3.35 17.80
CA ALA A 139 -18.14 4.58 17.09
C ALA A 139 -17.25 4.31 15.88
N SER A 140 -17.18 5.30 14.99
CA SER A 140 -16.26 5.26 13.87
C SER A 140 -14.81 5.21 14.35
N SER A 141 -13.97 4.48 13.63
CA SER A 141 -12.55 4.36 13.90
C SER A 141 -11.73 5.23 12.95
N ASP A 142 -10.48 5.48 13.31
CA ASP A 142 -9.45 6.00 12.41
C ASP A 142 -8.83 4.90 11.52
N GLY A 143 -9.19 3.62 11.75
CA GLY A 143 -8.60 2.47 11.07
C GLY A 143 -7.26 2.00 11.66
N LEU A 144 -6.77 2.66 12.72
CA LEU A 144 -5.55 2.34 13.47
C LEU A 144 -5.85 1.81 14.89
N GLY A 145 -7.14 1.64 15.23
CA GLY A 145 -7.60 1.16 16.53
C GLY A 145 -8.04 2.29 17.47
N GLY A 146 -7.97 3.55 17.03
CA GLY A 146 -8.49 4.71 17.74
C GLY A 146 -9.89 5.13 17.26
N PRO A 147 -10.51 6.09 17.97
CA PRO A 147 -11.72 6.75 17.49
C PRO A 147 -11.40 7.64 16.28
N GLY A 148 -12.28 7.68 15.29
CA GLY A 148 -12.10 8.48 14.08
C GLY A 148 -13.41 8.73 13.34
N THR A 149 -13.32 9.30 12.14
CA THR A 149 -14.48 9.78 11.36
C THR A 149 -14.80 8.90 10.15
N ARG A 150 -14.23 7.70 10.08
CA ARG A 150 -14.33 6.84 8.88
C ARG A 150 -15.74 6.32 8.59
N GLY A 151 -16.66 6.37 9.55
CA GLY A 151 -18.04 5.93 9.33
C GLY A 151 -18.18 4.41 9.33
N ASP A 152 -17.32 3.66 10.04
CA ASP A 152 -17.19 2.21 9.95
C ASP A 152 -17.60 1.45 11.22
N CYS A 153 -17.85 2.14 12.33
CA CYS A 153 -18.31 1.56 13.60
C CYS A 153 -17.37 0.52 14.24
N SER A 154 -16.09 0.54 13.87
CA SER A 154 -15.09 -0.41 14.35
C SER A 154 -14.44 -0.04 15.69
N TYR A 155 -14.73 1.15 16.24
CA TYR A 155 -14.15 1.58 17.53
C TYR A 155 -15.12 1.31 18.67
N ARG A 156 -14.69 0.51 19.65
CA ARG A 156 -15.45 0.26 20.88
C ARG A 156 -15.23 1.40 21.87
N LYS A 157 -16.31 2.10 22.24
CA LYS A 157 -16.28 3.17 23.24
C LYS A 157 -16.03 2.58 24.63
N PRO A 158 -15.14 3.16 25.45
CA PRO A 158 -15.05 2.85 26.87
C PRO A 158 -16.36 3.28 27.58
N PHE A 159 -16.70 2.57 28.65
CA PHE A 159 -17.95 2.68 29.41
C PHE A 159 -18.12 4.04 30.08
#